data_AF-A0A2M9G1C4-F1
#
_entry.id   AF-A0A2M9G1C4-F1
#
_cell.length_a   1.000
_cell.length_b   1.000
_cell.length_c   1.000
_cell.angle_alpha   90.00
_cell.angle_beta   90.00
_cell.angle_gamma   90.00
#
_symmetry.space_group_name_H-M   'P 1'
#
loop_
_entity.id
_entity.type
_entity.pdbx_description
1 polymer ?
#
loop_
_entity_poly.entity_id
_entity_poly.type
_entity_poly.pdbx_seq_one_letter_code
_entity_poly.pdbx_strand_id
1 'polypeptide(L)'
;MEEFLQTDYIPVGEALLRVLAAAGCGFILGLDRELKKKPVGLRTYMLVAVGAAAFTIAGMELAHQDAPVNNRIDPGRVIEGIIGAFGFLGAGAIIKSGDDRLSGMASGAATWVTGSMGVACGLGLFWLALPLALGAAAVLFVLEFIQGRTEAMKNPNYRKAGGKHFR
;
A
#
# COMPACT_ATOMS: atom_id res chain seq x y z
N MET A 1 -3.78 -20.04 -38.56
CA MET A 1 -3.93 -20.95 -37.41
C MET A 1 -3.09 -20.51 -36.21
N GLU A 2 -2.69 -19.24 -36.15
CA GLU A 2 -2.10 -18.60 -34.95
C GLU A 2 -2.99 -17.45 -34.43
N GLU A 3 -4.16 -17.25 -35.04
CA GLU A 3 -5.12 -16.17 -34.74
C GLU A 3 -6.20 -16.60 -33.73
N PHE A 4 -6.20 -17.88 -33.32
CA PHE A 4 -7.20 -18.48 -32.41
C PHE A 4 -6.68 -18.69 -30.97
N LEU A 5 -5.48 -18.21 -30.65
CA LEU A 5 -4.91 -18.24 -29.28
C LEU A 5 -4.84 -16.85 -28.63
N GLN A 6 -5.48 -15.83 -29.19
CA GLN A 6 -5.79 -14.61 -28.45
C GLN A 6 -7.02 -14.85 -27.59
N THR A 7 -6.85 -15.51 -26.44
CA THR A 7 -7.80 -15.30 -25.34
C THR A 7 -7.61 -13.87 -24.86
N ASP A 8 -8.58 -13.00 -25.13
CA ASP A 8 -8.65 -11.62 -24.61
C ASP A 8 -8.83 -11.55 -23.08
N TYR A 9 -8.62 -12.67 -22.37
CA TYR A 9 -8.80 -12.85 -20.94
C TYR A 9 -7.44 -13.05 -20.28
N ILE A 10 -7.26 -12.51 -19.07
CA ILE A 10 -6.04 -12.68 -18.29
C ILE A 10 -5.96 -14.16 -17.85
N PRO A 11 -4.90 -14.90 -18.22
CA PRO A 11 -4.75 -16.29 -17.80
C PRO A 11 -4.77 -16.40 -16.27
N VAL A 12 -5.39 -17.46 -15.73
CA VAL A 12 -5.51 -17.67 -14.27
C VAL A 12 -4.14 -17.61 -13.58
N GLY A 13 -3.10 -18.19 -14.19
CA GLY A 13 -1.74 -18.15 -13.65
C GLY A 13 -1.17 -16.73 -13.56
N GLU A 14 -1.47 -15.88 -14.55
CA GLU A 14 -1.05 -14.49 -14.54
C GLU A 14 -1.84 -13.67 -13.52
N ALA A 15 -3.16 -13.88 -13.42
CA ALA A 15 -3.99 -13.24 -12.40
C ALA A 15 -3.51 -13.59 -10.98
N LEU A 16 -3.20 -14.86 -10.72
CA LEU A 16 -2.63 -15.32 -9.45
C LEU A 16 -1.28 -14.66 -9.18
N LEU A 17 -0.40 -14.57 -10.18
CA LEU A 17 0.90 -13.90 -10.05
C LEU A 17 0.72 -12.42 -9.67
N ARG A 18 -0.19 -11.70 -10.34
CA ARG A 18 -0.49 -10.29 -10.06
C ARG A 18 -0.99 -10.09 -8.62
N VAL A 19 -1.90 -10.95 -8.15
CA VAL A 19 -2.42 -10.90 -6.77
C VAL A 19 -1.34 -11.24 -5.74
N LEU A 20 -0.51 -12.26 -5.99
CA LEU A 20 0.60 -12.61 -5.11
C LEU A 20 1.67 -11.52 -5.05
N ALA A 21 1.98 -10.88 -6.19
CA ALA A 21 2.88 -9.73 -6.24
C ALA A 21 2.32 -8.56 -5.42
N ALA A 22 1.01 -8.27 -5.51
CA ALA A 22 0.36 -7.27 -4.69
C ALA A 22 0.47 -7.59 -3.19
N ALA A 23 0.23 -8.84 -2.80
CA ALA A 23 0.43 -9.30 -1.43
C ALA A 23 1.88 -9.08 -0.95
N GLY A 24 2.87 -9.35 -1.82
CA GLY A 24 4.28 -9.09 -1.57
C GLY A 24 4.60 -7.61 -1.36
N CYS A 25 4.06 -6.71 -2.19
CA CYS A 25 4.19 -5.26 -2.01
C CYS A 25 3.58 -4.79 -0.67
N GLY A 26 2.38 -5.27 -0.35
CA GLY A 26 1.74 -4.99 0.94
C GLY A 26 2.52 -5.55 2.13
N PHE A 27 3.17 -6.70 1.96
CA PHE A 27 4.04 -7.29 2.97
C PHE A 27 5.28 -6.43 3.25
N ILE A 28 5.96 -5.93 2.21
CA ILE A 28 7.14 -5.07 2.34
C ILE A 28 6.83 -3.84 3.20
N LEU A 29 5.70 -3.17 2.94
CA LEU A 29 5.29 -2.03 3.74
C LEU A 29 4.81 -2.43 5.13
N GLY A 30 3.97 -3.45 5.21
CA GLY A 30 3.31 -3.84 6.45
C GLY A 30 4.24 -4.45 7.50
N LEU A 31 5.33 -5.10 7.08
CA LEU A 31 6.24 -5.79 7.99
C LEU A 31 6.87 -4.83 8.99
N ASP A 32 7.43 -3.73 8.50
CA ASP A 32 8.07 -2.73 9.35
C ASP A 32 7.06 -2.05 10.30
N ARG A 33 5.82 -1.84 9.82
CA ARG A 33 4.73 -1.25 10.62
C ARG A 33 4.29 -2.18 11.75
N GLU A 34 4.18 -3.48 11.48
CA GLU A 34 3.83 -4.50 12.46
C GLU A 34 4.90 -4.60 13.55
N LEU A 35 6.18 -4.70 13.15
CA LEU A 35 7.31 -4.78 14.07
C LEU A 35 7.38 -3.57 15.00
N LYS A 36 6.98 -2.40 14.51
CA LYS A 36 6.96 -1.14 15.27
C LYS A 36 5.63 -0.87 15.97
N LYS A 37 4.70 -1.83 15.98
CA LYS A 37 3.38 -1.75 16.63
C LYS A 37 2.60 -0.49 16.24
N LYS A 38 2.65 -0.13 14.95
CA LYS A 38 1.89 1.00 14.42
C LYS A 38 0.38 0.68 14.39
N PRO A 39 -0.50 1.69 14.34
CA PRO A 39 -1.96 1.48 14.42
C PRO A 39 -2.51 0.56 13.32
N VAL A 40 -1.92 0.64 12.12
CA VAL A 40 -2.24 -0.25 11.00
C VAL A 40 -1.09 -1.22 10.80
N GLY A 41 -1.39 -2.51 10.86
CA GLY A 41 -0.43 -3.60 10.83
C GLY A 41 -0.37 -4.35 9.50
N LEU A 42 0.46 -5.40 9.46
CA LEU A 42 0.80 -6.17 8.25
C LEU A 42 -0.42 -6.70 7.50
N ARG A 43 -1.38 -7.27 8.24
CA ARG A 43 -2.59 -7.89 7.67
C ARG A 43 -3.39 -6.90 6.83
N THR A 44 -3.52 -5.66 7.31
CA THR A 44 -4.28 -4.62 6.62
C THR A 44 -3.61 -4.22 5.32
N TYR A 45 -2.29 -3.99 5.32
CA TYR A 45 -1.56 -3.63 4.11
C TYR A 45 -1.65 -4.72 3.03
N MET A 46 -1.49 -5.99 3.41
CA MET A 46 -1.63 -7.10 2.47
C MET A 46 -3.04 -7.20 1.89
N LEU A 47 -4.08 -7.09 2.72
CA LEU A 47 -5.47 -7.16 2.26
C LEU A 47 -5.86 -6.00 1.35
N VAL A 48 -5.37 -4.79 1.64
CA VAL A 48 -5.60 -3.60 0.80
C VAL A 48 -4.96 -3.77 -0.58
N ALA A 49 -3.70 -4.21 -0.65
CA ALA A 49 -3.03 -4.45 -1.92
C ALA A 49 -3.69 -5.58 -2.73
N VAL A 50 -4.03 -6.69 -2.09
CA VAL A 50 -4.73 -7.83 -2.71
C VAL A 50 -6.09 -7.43 -3.25
N GLY A 51 -6.89 -6.71 -2.44
CA GLY A 51 -8.21 -6.24 -2.86
C GLY A 51 -8.13 -5.29 -4.06
N ALA A 52 -7.17 -4.36 -4.04
CA ALA A 52 -6.93 -3.45 -5.17
C ALA A 52 -6.61 -4.23 -6.46
N ALA A 53 -5.68 -5.19 -6.38
CA ALA A 53 -5.28 -5.99 -7.53
C ALA A 53 -6.46 -6.81 -8.07
N ALA A 54 -7.23 -7.44 -7.19
CA ALA A 54 -8.40 -8.24 -7.56
C ALA A 54 -9.48 -7.39 -8.24
N PHE A 55 -9.81 -6.22 -7.71
CA PHE A 55 -10.79 -5.33 -8.33
C PHE A 55 -10.31 -4.75 -9.66
N THR A 56 -9.03 -4.42 -9.77
CA THR A 56 -8.44 -3.98 -11.04
C THR A 56 -8.51 -5.07 -12.10
N ILE A 57 -8.13 -6.31 -11.76
CA ILE A 57 -8.25 -7.46 -12.68
C ILE A 57 -9.71 -7.67 -13.09
N ALA A 58 -10.64 -7.70 -12.12
CA ALA A 58 -12.06 -7.83 -12.41
C ALA A 58 -12.59 -6.71 -13.33
N GLY A 59 -12.12 -5.47 -13.13
CA GLY A 59 -12.46 -4.33 -13.99
C GLY A 59 -11.95 -4.48 -15.42
N MET A 60 -10.73 -5.01 -15.61
CA MET A 60 -10.18 -5.32 -16.93
C MET A 60 -11.00 -6.43 -17.61
N GLU A 61 -11.31 -7.51 -16.90
CA GLU A 61 -12.12 -8.62 -17.42
C GLU A 61 -13.52 -8.17 -17.84
N LEU A 62 -14.15 -7.31 -17.05
CA LEU A 62 -15.47 -6.74 -17.37
C LEU A 62 -15.45 -5.84 -18.62
N ALA A 63 -14.35 -5.13 -18.86
CA ALA A 63 -14.20 -4.28 -20.04
C ALA A 63 -14.00 -5.06 -21.34
N HIS A 64 -13.49 -6.29 -21.22
CA HIS A 64 -13.24 -7.20 -22.34
C HIS A 64 -14.45 -8.07 -22.70
N GLN A 65 -15.51 -8.06 -21.89
CA GLN A 65 -16.76 -8.72 -22.26
C GLN A 65 -17.36 -8.05 -23.50
N ASP A 66 -17.88 -8.85 -24.43
CA ASP A 66 -18.52 -8.44 -25.68
C ASP A 66 -19.80 -7.63 -25.42
N ALA A 67 -19.63 -6.41 -24.92
CA ALA A 67 -20.67 -5.42 -24.79
C ALA A 67 -20.68 -4.53 -26.05
N PRO A 68 -21.87 -4.12 -26.53
CA PRO A 68 -21.98 -3.08 -27.54
C PRO A 68 -21.12 -1.86 -27.15
N VAL A 69 -20.52 -1.15 -28.12
CA VAL A 69 -19.59 -0.02 -27.86
C VAL A 69 -20.18 1.02 -26.88
N ASN A 70 -21.50 1.25 -26.92
CA ASN A 70 -22.20 2.17 -26.02
C ASN A 70 -22.38 1.66 -24.57
N ASN A 71 -22.01 0.42 -24.28
CA ASN A 71 -22.24 -0.26 -23.00
C ASN A 71 -20.98 -0.95 -22.46
N ARG A 72 -19.79 -0.67 -23.04
CA ARG A 72 -18.51 -1.17 -22.53
C ARG A 72 -18.19 -0.52 -21.19
N ILE A 73 -17.80 -1.33 -20.21
CA ILE A 73 -17.34 -0.84 -18.91
C ILE A 73 -15.94 -0.26 -19.09
N ASP A 74 -15.72 0.96 -18.61
CA ASP A 74 -14.42 1.61 -18.59
C ASP A 74 -13.63 1.17 -17.34
N PRO A 75 -12.49 0.45 -17.48
CA PRO A 75 -11.61 0.11 -16.36
C PRO A 75 -11.17 1.33 -15.54
N GLY A 76 -11.08 2.51 -16.17
CA GLY A 76 -10.76 3.77 -15.50
C GLY A 76 -11.73 4.09 -14.37
N ARG A 77 -13.03 3.82 -14.55
CA ARG A 77 -14.06 4.02 -13.50
C ARG A 77 -13.88 3.08 -12.32
N VAL A 78 -13.43 1.84 -12.57
CA VAL A 78 -13.11 0.90 -11.51
C VAL A 78 -11.92 1.42 -10.70
N ILE A 79 -10.89 1.93 -11.37
CA ILE A 79 -9.72 2.54 -10.72
C ILE A 79 -10.11 3.78 -9.92
N GLU A 80 -10.97 4.66 -10.46
CA GLU A 80 -11.49 5.84 -9.74
C GLU A 80 -12.20 5.43 -8.44
N GLY A 81 -13.07 4.42 -8.50
CA GLY A 81 -13.77 3.89 -7.33
C GLY A 81 -12.79 3.32 -6.29
N ILE A 82 -11.77 2.60 -6.74
CA ILE A 82 -10.71 2.05 -5.89
C ILE A 82 -9.92 3.17 -5.19
N ILE A 83 -9.50 4.21 -5.93
CA ILE A 83 -8.77 5.37 -5.37
C ILE A 83 -9.61 6.07 -4.30
N GLY A 84 -10.91 6.24 -4.54
CA GLY A 84 -11.85 6.82 -3.57
C GLY A 84 -11.98 5.97 -2.30
N ALA A 85 -12.12 4.65 -2.44
CA ALA A 85 -12.23 3.72 -1.31
C ALA A 85 -11.00 3.75 -0.39
N PHE A 86 -9.80 3.88 -0.96
CA PHE A 86 -8.57 3.99 -0.16
C PHE A 86 -8.44 5.31 0.60
N GLY A 87 -9.02 6.39 0.08
CA GLY A 87 -9.15 7.65 0.83
C GLY A 87 -9.93 7.45 2.14
N PHE A 88 -11.03 6.68 2.09
CA PHE A 88 -11.83 6.36 3.28
C PHE A 88 -11.07 5.47 4.28
N LEU A 89 -10.41 4.40 3.81
CA LEU A 89 -9.58 3.54 4.67
C LEU A 89 -8.42 4.32 5.32
N GLY A 90 -7.81 5.24 4.55
CA GLY A 90 -6.76 6.11 5.04
C GLY A 90 -7.25 7.06 6.14
N ALA A 91 -8.43 7.65 5.98
CA ALA A 91 -9.06 8.48 7.00
C ALA A 91 -9.43 7.67 8.26
N GLY A 92 -9.91 6.43 8.08
CA GLY A 92 -10.24 5.52 9.19
C GLY A 92 -9.04 5.11 10.04
N ALA A 93 -7.82 5.22 9.51
CA ALA A 93 -6.58 4.98 10.25
C ALA A 93 -6.17 6.17 11.15
N ILE A 94 -6.77 7.35 10.98
CA ILE A 94 -6.43 8.56 11.73
C ILE A 94 -7.29 8.59 12.99
N ILE A 95 -6.63 8.54 14.15
CA ILE A 95 -7.29 8.53 15.46
C ILE A 95 -6.88 9.78 16.23
N LYS A 96 -7.86 10.50 16.74
CA LYS A 96 -7.67 11.62 17.68
C LYS A 96 -7.62 11.07 19.11
N SER A 97 -6.50 11.28 19.80
CA SER A 97 -6.40 11.01 21.24
C SER A 97 -6.98 12.17 22.05
N GLY A 98 -7.37 11.90 23.31
CA GLY A 98 -8.01 12.87 24.22
C GLY A 98 -7.21 14.17 24.44
N ASP A 99 -5.89 14.14 24.25
CA ASP A 99 -4.99 15.30 24.37
C ASP A 99 -4.81 16.09 23.05
N ASP A 100 -5.83 16.12 22.18
CA ASP A 100 -5.81 16.79 20.85
C ASP A 100 -4.70 16.33 19.88
N ARG A 101 -3.96 15.27 20.20
CA ARG A 101 -2.93 14.69 19.32
C ARG A 101 -3.58 13.78 18.27
N LEU A 102 -3.35 14.11 17.01
CA LEU A 102 -3.69 13.26 15.86
C LEU A 102 -2.60 12.20 15.67
N SER A 103 -3.00 10.94 15.68
CA SER A 103 -2.13 9.79 15.38
C SER A 103 -2.60 9.08 14.11
N GLY A 104 -1.72 8.33 13.46
CA GLY A 104 -2.09 7.49 12.31
C GLY A 104 -2.08 8.19 10.93
N MET A 105 -1.73 9.48 10.83
CA MET A 105 -1.60 10.17 9.53
C MET A 105 -0.68 9.43 8.54
N ALA A 106 0.50 9.01 9.01
CA ALA A 106 1.44 8.25 8.18
C ALA A 106 0.90 6.85 7.82
N SER A 107 0.09 6.24 8.69
CA SER A 107 -0.56 4.95 8.42
C SER A 107 -1.67 5.10 7.38
N GLY A 108 -2.43 6.21 7.42
CA GLY A 108 -3.41 6.53 6.38
C GLY A 108 -2.76 6.73 5.01
N ALA A 109 -1.70 7.55 4.94
CA ALA A 109 -0.93 7.77 3.72
C ALA A 109 -0.31 6.46 3.18
N ALA A 110 0.28 5.64 4.05
CA ALA A 110 0.84 4.36 3.66
C ALA A 110 -0.23 3.38 3.15
N THR A 111 -1.43 3.37 3.76
CA THR A 111 -2.55 2.55 3.30
C THR A 111 -2.99 2.96 1.89
N TRP A 112 -3.08 4.27 1.63
CA TRP A 112 -3.41 4.80 0.32
C TRP A 112 -2.40 4.35 -0.75
N VAL A 113 -1.11 4.52 -0.47
CA VAL A 113 -0.03 4.15 -1.39
C VAL A 113 0.04 2.64 -1.63
N THR A 114 -0.32 1.83 -0.62
CA THR A 114 -0.40 0.37 -0.74
C THR A 114 -1.53 -0.07 -1.67
N GLY A 115 -2.66 0.64 -1.63
CA GLY A 115 -3.73 0.49 -2.60
C GLY A 115 -3.25 0.77 -4.03
N SER A 116 -2.49 1.84 -4.24
CA SER A 116 -1.89 2.16 -5.53
C SER A 116 -0.93 1.06 -6.04
N MET A 117 -0.15 0.43 -5.15
CA MET A 117 0.70 -0.72 -5.53
C MET A 117 -0.15 -1.90 -5.99
N GLY A 118 -1.24 -2.19 -5.30
CA GLY A 118 -2.13 -3.26 -5.69
C GLY A 118 -2.82 -3.00 -7.03
N VAL A 119 -3.23 -1.76 -7.32
CA VAL A 119 -3.71 -1.37 -8.66
C VAL A 119 -2.63 -1.59 -9.72
N ALA A 120 -1.40 -1.14 -9.47
CA ALA A 120 -0.28 -1.35 -10.40
C ALA A 120 -0.01 -2.85 -10.65
N CYS A 121 -0.02 -3.69 -9.61
CA CYS A 121 0.05 -5.14 -9.75
C CYS A 121 -1.13 -5.72 -10.53
N GLY A 122 -2.35 -5.27 -10.26
CA GLY A 122 -3.57 -5.70 -10.97
C GLY A 122 -3.52 -5.39 -12.46
N LEU A 123 -2.94 -4.26 -12.85
CA LEU A 123 -2.67 -3.88 -14.24
C LEU A 123 -1.48 -4.64 -14.88
N GLY A 124 -0.73 -5.43 -14.11
CA GLY A 124 0.51 -6.07 -14.57
C GLY A 124 1.72 -5.13 -14.64
N LEU A 125 1.62 -3.91 -14.10
CA LEU A 125 2.67 -2.89 -14.10
C LEU A 125 3.69 -3.14 -12.96
N PHE A 126 4.34 -4.29 -12.97
CA PHE A 126 5.31 -4.67 -11.93
C PHE A 126 6.51 -3.72 -11.84
N TRP A 127 6.90 -3.15 -12.99
CA TRP A 127 7.95 -2.13 -13.06
C TRP A 127 7.61 -0.86 -12.28
N LEU A 128 6.32 -0.59 -12.05
CA LEU A 128 5.83 0.53 -11.25
C LEU A 128 5.58 0.12 -9.80
N ALA A 129 4.99 -1.07 -9.59
CA ALA A 129 4.63 -1.56 -8.27
C ALA A 129 5.84 -1.76 -7.34
N LEU A 130 6.94 -2.33 -7.84
CA LEU A 130 8.11 -2.63 -7.03
C LEU A 130 8.86 -1.36 -6.58
N PRO A 131 9.19 -0.38 -7.45
CA PRO A 131 9.77 0.89 -7.01
C PRO A 131 8.87 1.67 -6.07
N LEU A 132 7.55 1.63 -6.25
CA LEU A 132 6.59 2.23 -5.30
C LEU A 132 6.71 1.60 -3.91
N ALA A 133 6.75 0.27 -3.83
CA ALA A 133 6.91 -0.44 -2.56
C ALA A 133 8.22 -0.06 -1.86
N LEU A 134 9.34 -0.09 -2.58
CA LEU A 134 10.65 0.24 -2.03
C LEU A 134 10.75 1.72 -1.64
N GLY A 135 10.26 2.64 -2.48
CA GLY A 135 10.28 4.07 -2.22
C GLY A 135 9.41 4.45 -1.02
N ALA A 136 8.20 3.89 -0.92
CA ALA A 136 7.34 4.11 0.22
C ALA A 136 7.96 3.54 1.51
N ALA A 137 8.50 2.32 1.48
CA ALA A 137 9.22 1.75 2.60
C ALA A 137 10.42 2.63 3.03
N ALA A 138 11.18 3.17 2.07
CA ALA A 138 12.30 4.07 2.34
C ALA A 138 11.85 5.38 3.01
N VAL A 139 10.80 6.04 2.50
CA VAL A 139 10.23 7.26 3.13
C VAL A 139 9.82 6.98 4.57
N LEU A 140 9.11 5.87 4.77
CA LEU A 140 8.61 5.43 6.06
C LEU A 140 9.73 5.04 7.04
N PHE A 141 10.86 4.52 6.54
CA PHE A 141 12.04 4.20 7.33
C PHE A 141 12.86 5.46 7.69
N VAL A 142 13.12 6.34 6.73
CA VAL A 142 13.91 7.56 6.92
C VAL A 142 13.26 8.51 7.92
N LEU A 143 11.95 8.75 7.80
CA LEU A 143 11.23 9.63 8.72
C LEU A 143 11.32 9.13 10.17
N GLU A 144 11.24 7.82 10.36
CA GLU A 144 11.31 7.23 11.69
C GLU A 144 12.72 7.21 12.25
N PHE A 145 13.75 7.05 11.41
CA PHE A 145 15.15 7.23 11.80
C PHE A 145 15.40 8.66 12.31
N ILE A 146 14.87 9.67 11.62
CA ILE A 146 15.00 11.08 12.02
C ILE A 146 14.26 11.35 13.34
N GLN A 147 13.04 10.82 13.49
CA GLN A 147 12.26 10.97 14.72
C GLN A 147 12.95 10.30 15.92
N GLY A 148 13.45 9.08 15.75
CA GLY A 148 14.18 8.36 16.81
C GLY A 148 15.41 9.12 17.31
N ARG A 149 16.14 9.78 16.41
CA ARG A 149 17.27 10.66 16.80
C ARG A 149 16.82 11.90 17.56
N THR A 150 15.68 12.48 17.19
CA THR A 150 15.14 13.68 17.84
C THR A 150 14.70 13.39 19.27
N GLU A 151 14.05 12.25 19.51
CA GLU A 151 13.63 11.81 20.85
C GLU A 151 14.84 11.47 21.74
N ALA A 152 15.90 10.86 21.17
CA ALA A 152 17.14 10.58 21.89
C ALA A 152 17.85 11.89 22.36
N MET A 153 17.81 12.95 21.55
CA MET A 153 18.39 14.26 21.92
C MET A 153 17.57 15.00 22.99
N LYS A 154 16.25 14.82 23.03
CA LYS A 154 15.37 15.47 24.02
C LYS A 154 15.34 14.76 25.37
N ASN A 155 15.75 13.50 25.45
CA ASN A 155 15.65 12.72 26.69
C ASN A 155 16.74 13.09 27.72
N PRO A 156 16.37 13.65 28.90
CA PRO A 156 17.32 14.12 29.92
C PRO A 156 18.21 13.02 30.52
N ASN A 157 17.79 11.75 30.45
CA ASN A 157 18.53 10.63 31.02
C ASN A 157 19.78 10.27 30.20
N TYR A 158 19.80 10.54 28.89
CA TYR A 158 21.01 10.35 28.05
C TYR A 158 22.11 11.36 28.39
N ARG A 159 21.76 12.59 28.79
CA ARG A 159 22.71 13.61 29.29
C ARG A 159 23.42 13.19 30.58
N LYS A 160 22.75 12.41 31.44
CA LYS A 160 23.31 12.00 32.74
C LYS A 160 24.26 10.79 32.64
N ALA A 161 24.15 9.97 31.59
CA ALA A 161 25.01 8.82 31.37
C ALA A 161 26.44 9.22 30.92
N GLY A 162 26.58 10.30 30.13
CA GLY A 162 27.89 10.79 29.69
C GLY A 162 28.69 11.56 30.76
N GLY A 163 28.08 11.91 31.89
CA GLY A 163 28.71 12.72 32.96
C GLY A 163 29.27 11.91 34.14
N LYS A 164 29.09 10.59 34.17
CA LYS A 164 29.46 9.74 35.33
C LYS A 164 30.77 8.96 35.17
N HIS A 165 31.54 9.21 34.11
CA HIS A 165 32.84 8.57 33.88
C HIS A 165 34.05 9.50 34.03
N PHE A 166 33.83 10.75 34.45
CA PHE A 166 34.87 11.73 34.74
C PHE A 166 34.70 12.29 36.16
N ARG A 167 34.88 11.44 37.16
CA ARG A 167 35.22 11.84 38.53
C ARG A 167 36.07 10.77 39.18
#